data_AF-A0A0F2L5G2-F1
#
_entry.id   AF-A0A0F2L5G2-F1
#
_cell.length_a   1.000
_cell.length_b   1.000
_cell.length_c   1.000
_cell.angle_alpha   90.00
_cell.angle_beta   90.00
_cell.angle_gamma   90.00
#
_symmetry.space_group_name_H-M   'P 1'
#
loop_
_entity.id
_entity.type
_entity.pdbx_description
1 polymer ?
#
loop_
_entity_poly.entity_id
_entity_poly.type
_entity_poly.pdbx_seq_one_letter_code
_entity_poly.pdbx_strand_id
1 'polypeptide(L)'
;MPEVLKYDLVIIGSGLAGLRAAFEAARVSQGKIRIAVISKVHAMRSHSVSAEGGASAVLYPKETGDSIDLHAYDTVKGSDFLADQDAVELLVNEAPKEIIFMDHLGVPWSRDEKGRILQRPFGGMTIPRTTFAQDKSGFFL
;
A
#
# COMPACT_ATOMS: atom_id res chain seq x y z
N MET A 1 -18.36 -18.92 -31.64
CA MET A 1 -18.92 -18.87 -30.26
C MET A 1 -17.83 -18.33 -29.35
N PRO A 2 -18.11 -17.41 -28.41
CA PRO A 2 -17.09 -16.96 -27.46
C PRO A 2 -16.67 -18.11 -26.55
N GLU A 3 -15.38 -18.15 -26.21
CA GLU A 3 -14.87 -19.07 -25.19
C GLU A 3 -15.30 -18.59 -23.80
N VAL A 4 -15.75 -19.53 -22.95
CA VAL A 4 -16.16 -19.24 -21.57
C VAL A 4 -15.18 -19.89 -20.60
N LEU A 5 -14.47 -19.06 -19.83
CA LEU A 5 -13.56 -19.50 -18.78
C LEU A 5 -14.22 -19.37 -17.39
N LYS A 6 -14.01 -20.36 -16.51
CA LYS A 6 -14.56 -20.38 -15.14
C LYS A 6 -13.45 -20.21 -14.10
N TYR A 7 -13.66 -19.25 -13.19
CA TYR A 7 -12.79 -18.91 -12.07
C TYR A 7 -13.64 -18.56 -10.84
N ASP A 8 -13.10 -18.74 -9.65
CA ASP A 8 -13.77 -18.40 -8.39
C ASP A 8 -13.64 -16.91 -8.06
N LEU A 9 -12.53 -16.30 -8.48
CA LEU A 9 -12.26 -14.87 -8.33
C LEU A 9 -11.65 -14.31 -9.62
N VAL A 10 -12.21 -13.20 -10.11
CA VAL A 10 -11.69 -12.46 -11.27
C VAL A 10 -11.31 -11.06 -10.81
N ILE A 11 -10.05 -10.69 -11.01
CA ILE A 11 -9.48 -9.38 -10.70
C ILE A 11 -9.14 -8.68 -12.01
N ILE A 12 -9.67 -7.46 -12.19
CA ILE A 12 -9.41 -6.64 -13.38
C ILE A 12 -8.39 -5.57 -13.00
N GLY A 13 -7.16 -5.74 -13.47
CA GLY A 13 -6.03 -4.84 -13.24
C GLY A 13 -4.86 -5.54 -12.51
N SER A 14 -3.65 -5.32 -13.01
CA SER A 14 -2.40 -5.87 -12.47
C SER A 14 -1.50 -4.81 -11.81
N GLY A 15 -2.11 -3.74 -11.26
CA GLY A 15 -1.41 -2.79 -10.39
C GLY A 15 -1.32 -3.29 -8.95
N LEU A 16 -0.77 -2.46 -8.05
CA LEU A 16 -0.55 -2.83 -6.64
C LEU A 16 -1.79 -3.43 -5.97
N ALA A 17 -2.93 -2.74 -6.07
CA ALA A 17 -4.18 -3.19 -5.45
C ALA A 17 -4.63 -4.56 -5.99
N GLY A 18 -4.60 -4.76 -7.31
CA GLY A 18 -5.05 -6.00 -7.94
C GLY A 18 -4.15 -7.19 -7.61
N LEU A 19 -2.82 -6.99 -7.64
CA LEU A 19 -1.87 -8.05 -7.29
C LEU A 19 -1.88 -8.36 -5.80
N ARG A 20 -2.00 -7.34 -4.92
CA ARG A 20 -2.13 -7.54 -3.48
C ARG A 20 -3.40 -8.31 -3.12
N ALA A 21 -4.53 -8.01 -3.78
CA ALA A 21 -5.78 -8.74 -3.64
C ALA A 21 -5.65 -10.20 -4.12
N ALA A 22 -5.02 -10.44 -5.28
CA ALA A 22 -4.78 -11.79 -5.78
C ALA A 22 -3.89 -12.59 -4.83
N PHE A 23 -2.82 -11.98 -4.32
CA PHE A 23 -1.92 -12.58 -3.33
C PHE A 23 -2.66 -12.94 -2.05
N GLU A 24 -3.46 -12.02 -1.52
CA GLU A 24 -4.23 -12.26 -0.29
C GLU A 24 -5.24 -13.38 -0.46
N ALA A 25 -5.98 -13.38 -1.57
CA ALA A 25 -6.95 -14.41 -1.90
C ALA A 25 -6.28 -15.79 -2.03
N ALA A 26 -5.11 -15.87 -2.66
CA ALA A 26 -4.32 -17.10 -2.73
C ALA A 26 -3.85 -17.56 -1.33
N ARG A 27 -3.39 -16.62 -0.49
CA ARG A 27 -2.92 -16.88 0.87
C ARG A 27 -4.03 -17.41 1.78
N VAL A 28 -5.16 -16.71 1.86
CA VAL A 28 -6.30 -17.07 2.73
C VAL A 28 -6.97 -18.36 2.26
N SER A 29 -7.09 -18.57 0.95
CA SER A 29 -7.66 -19.82 0.41
C SER A 29 -6.70 -21.00 0.48
N GLN A 30 -5.42 -20.81 0.83
CA GLN A 30 -4.37 -21.83 0.74
C GLN A 30 -4.27 -22.42 -0.67
N GLY A 31 -4.46 -21.60 -1.70
CA GLY A 31 -4.41 -22.02 -3.12
C GLY A 31 -5.60 -22.88 -3.58
N LYS A 32 -6.69 -22.96 -2.80
CA LYS A 32 -7.86 -23.79 -3.13
C LYS A 32 -8.80 -23.16 -4.16
N ILE A 33 -8.71 -21.87 -4.40
CA ILE A 33 -9.56 -21.15 -5.37
C ILE A 33 -8.78 -20.82 -6.63
N ARG A 34 -9.47 -20.83 -7.77
CA ARG A 34 -8.95 -20.41 -9.06
C ARG A 34 -9.11 -18.89 -9.22
N ILE A 35 -7.98 -18.19 -9.29
CA ILE A 35 -7.92 -16.73 -9.40
C ILE A 35 -7.46 -16.36 -10.81
N ALA A 36 -8.22 -15.49 -11.49
CA ALA A 36 -7.80 -14.85 -12.74
C ALA A 36 -7.46 -13.39 -12.49
N VAL A 37 -6.25 -12.97 -12.90
CA VAL A 37 -5.87 -11.55 -12.97
C VAL A 37 -5.82 -11.16 -14.44
N ILE A 38 -6.73 -10.29 -14.85
CA ILE A 38 -6.87 -9.84 -16.23
C ILE A 38 -6.40 -8.39 -16.30
N SER A 39 -5.48 -8.08 -17.21
CA SER A 39 -4.99 -6.72 -17.38
C SER A 39 -4.76 -6.39 -18.84
N LYS A 40 -5.02 -5.13 -19.20
CA LYS A 40 -4.73 -4.59 -20.54
C LYS A 40 -3.23 -4.39 -20.80
N VAL A 41 -2.41 -4.42 -19.75
CA VAL A 41 -0.95 -4.24 -19.81
C VAL A 41 -0.26 -5.24 -18.92
N HIS A 42 1.02 -5.49 -19.20
CA HIS A 42 1.89 -6.25 -18.31
C HIS A 42 1.97 -5.60 -16.91
N ALA A 43 2.11 -6.39 -15.84
CA ALA A 43 2.11 -5.91 -14.45
C ALA A 43 3.10 -4.76 -14.20
N MET A 44 4.35 -4.93 -14.63
CA MET A 44 5.41 -3.90 -14.54
C MET A 44 5.19 -2.67 -15.43
N ARG A 45 4.08 -2.59 -16.18
CA ARG A 45 3.65 -1.40 -16.95
C ARG A 45 2.39 -0.77 -16.38
N SER A 46 1.92 -1.23 -15.22
CA SER A 46 0.88 -0.53 -14.47
C SER A 46 1.41 0.82 -13.98
N HIS A 47 0.53 1.80 -13.80
CA HIS A 47 0.95 3.15 -13.41
C HIS A 47 1.49 3.23 -11.99
N SER A 48 1.22 2.22 -11.15
CA SER A 48 1.81 2.10 -9.81
C SER A 48 3.33 2.18 -9.83
N VAL A 49 3.98 1.66 -10.90
CA VAL A 49 5.43 1.70 -11.08
C VAL A 49 5.99 3.14 -11.13
N SER A 50 5.16 4.11 -11.52
CA SER A 50 5.56 5.52 -11.63
C SER A 50 5.49 6.28 -10.31
N ALA A 51 5.07 5.67 -9.20
CA ALA A 51 5.03 6.36 -7.92
C ALA A 51 6.46 6.53 -7.35
N GLU A 52 6.88 7.76 -7.07
CA GLU A 52 8.23 8.03 -6.55
C GLU A 52 8.20 8.35 -5.05
N GLY A 53 7.16 9.07 -4.61
CA GLY A 53 7.04 9.68 -3.29
C GLY A 53 7.15 8.71 -2.12
N GLY A 54 6.37 7.62 -2.14
CA GLY A 54 6.33 6.67 -1.03
C GLY A 54 4.92 6.37 -0.54
N ALA A 55 4.84 5.67 0.59
CA ALA A 55 3.59 5.28 1.24
C ALA A 55 3.62 5.70 2.71
N SER A 56 2.50 6.23 3.20
CA SER A 56 2.43 6.83 4.54
C SER A 56 1.91 5.83 5.57
N ALA A 57 2.63 5.69 6.68
CA ALA A 57 2.24 4.81 7.78
C ALA A 57 2.86 5.26 9.10
N VAL A 58 2.13 5.09 10.21
CA VAL A 58 2.62 5.43 11.55
C VAL A 58 3.48 4.27 12.07
N LEU A 59 4.81 4.37 11.98
CA LEU A 59 5.73 3.29 12.38
C LEU A 59 6.33 3.47 13.78
N TYR A 60 6.59 4.71 14.19
CA TYR A 60 7.36 5.00 15.42
C TYR A 60 6.63 6.00 16.35
N PRO A 61 5.37 5.73 16.74
CA PRO A 61 4.54 6.71 17.44
C PRO A 61 5.14 7.20 18.77
N LYS A 62 5.93 6.36 19.46
CA LYS A 62 6.56 6.72 20.74
C LYS A 62 7.74 7.69 20.56
N GLU A 63 8.48 7.54 19.48
CA GLU A 63 9.69 8.31 19.21
C GLU A 63 9.40 9.62 18.48
N THR A 64 8.41 9.64 17.59
CA THR A 64 8.09 10.81 16.76
C THR A 64 6.96 11.66 17.33
N GLY A 65 6.19 11.13 18.30
CA GLY A 65 4.94 11.73 18.74
C GLY A 65 3.82 11.60 17.70
N ASP A 66 4.00 10.77 16.66
CA ASP A 66 2.96 10.47 15.68
C ASP A 66 1.88 9.56 16.29
N SER A 67 0.71 9.53 15.68
CA SER A 67 -0.38 8.66 16.10
C SER A 67 -1.31 8.33 14.95
N ILE A 68 -2.07 7.25 15.11
CA ILE A 68 -3.10 6.85 14.15
C ILE A 68 -4.17 7.96 14.02
N ASP A 69 -4.59 8.54 15.15
CA ASP A 69 -5.55 9.64 15.18
C ASP A 69 -5.05 10.88 14.42
N LEU A 70 -3.75 11.21 14.55
CA LEU A 70 -3.17 12.32 13.82
C LEU A 70 -3.08 12.06 12.31
N HIS A 71 -2.75 10.82 11.92
CA HIS A 71 -2.76 10.43 10.51
C HIS A 71 -4.19 10.50 9.94
N ALA A 72 -5.19 10.00 10.68
CA ALA A 72 -6.59 10.10 10.30
C ALA A 72 -7.04 11.56 10.16
N TYR A 73 -6.68 12.41 11.12
CA TYR A 73 -6.98 13.85 11.07
C TYR A 73 -6.37 14.51 9.83
N ASP A 74 -5.08 14.27 9.54
CA ASP A 74 -4.41 14.81 8.35
C ASP A 74 -5.12 14.35 7.06
N THR A 75 -5.57 13.10 6.99
CA THR A 75 -6.31 12.54 5.85
C THR A 75 -7.70 13.16 5.71
N VAL A 76 -8.50 13.21 6.78
CA VAL A 76 -9.85 13.79 6.76
C VAL A 76 -9.79 15.27 6.39
N LYS A 77 -8.91 16.03 7.05
CA LYS A 77 -8.69 17.45 6.73
C LYS A 77 -8.20 17.63 5.29
N GLY A 78 -7.25 16.81 4.84
CA GLY A 78 -6.70 16.86 3.49
C GLY A 78 -7.73 16.53 2.41
N SER A 79 -8.75 15.73 2.73
CA SER A 79 -9.89 15.42 1.87
C SER A 79 -10.94 16.53 1.82
N ASP A 80 -10.72 17.65 2.50
CA ASP A 80 -11.73 18.69 2.73
C ASP A 80 -13.01 18.15 3.40
N PHE A 81 -12.82 17.20 4.33
CA PHE A 81 -13.89 16.50 5.05
C PHE A 81 -14.86 15.71 4.16
N LEU A 82 -14.49 15.42 2.91
CA LEU A 82 -15.30 14.63 1.97
C LEU A 82 -15.01 13.13 2.02
N ALA A 83 -13.93 12.70 2.69
CA ALA A 83 -13.64 11.28 2.84
C ALA A 83 -14.61 10.60 3.82
N ASP A 84 -15.02 9.38 3.48
CA ASP A 84 -15.71 8.48 4.40
C ASP A 84 -14.74 8.11 5.54
N GLN A 85 -15.06 8.55 6.76
CA GLN A 85 -14.10 8.50 7.87
C GLN A 85 -13.86 7.07 8.39
N ASP A 86 -14.81 6.15 8.19
CA ASP A 86 -14.63 4.72 8.46
C ASP A 86 -13.60 4.08 7.52
N ALA A 87 -13.59 4.47 6.25
CA ALA A 87 -12.57 4.05 5.29
C ALA A 87 -11.20 4.65 5.64
N VAL A 88 -11.15 5.91 6.12
CA VAL A 88 -9.92 6.53 6.61
C VAL A 88 -9.40 5.78 7.84
N GLU A 89 -10.25 5.48 8.81
CA GLU A 89 -9.88 4.73 10.02
C GLU A 89 -9.29 3.36 9.65
N LEU A 90 -9.93 2.62 8.73
CA LEU A 90 -9.39 1.35 8.25
C LEU A 90 -8.01 1.53 7.61
N LEU A 91 -7.87 2.51 6.72
CA LEU A 91 -6.60 2.79 6.03
C LEU A 91 -5.46 3.06 7.01
N VAL A 92 -5.66 3.96 7.97
CA VAL A 92 -4.58 4.38 8.87
C VAL A 92 -4.16 3.27 9.84
N ASN A 93 -5.09 2.38 10.20
CA ASN A 93 -4.82 1.22 11.05
C ASN A 93 -4.11 0.07 10.30
N GLU A 94 -4.40 -0.11 9.02
CA GLU A 94 -3.78 -1.17 8.20
C GLU A 94 -2.43 -0.76 7.61
N ALA A 95 -2.22 0.52 7.31
CA ALA A 95 -1.00 1.00 6.65
C ALA A 95 0.32 0.56 7.33
N PRO A 96 0.48 0.66 8.68
CA PRO A 96 1.70 0.18 9.34
C PRO A 96 1.95 -1.31 9.14
N LYS A 97 0.88 -2.12 9.15
CA LYS A 97 0.97 -3.57 8.97
C LYS A 97 1.40 -3.93 7.55
N GLU A 98 0.84 -3.26 6.55
CA GLU A 98 1.19 -3.48 5.15
C GLU A 98 2.62 -3.04 4.82
N ILE A 99 3.10 -1.92 5.38
CA ILE A 99 4.49 -1.50 5.22
C ILE A 99 5.47 -2.53 5.79
N ILE A 100 5.22 -3.04 7.00
CA ILE A 100 6.06 -4.07 7.63
C ILE A 100 5.98 -5.38 6.85
N PHE A 101 4.79 -5.75 6.36
CA PHE A 101 4.62 -6.91 5.51
C PHE A 101 5.45 -6.81 4.22
N MET A 102 5.40 -5.66 3.55
CA MET A 102 6.22 -5.38 2.36
C MET A 102 7.72 -5.39 2.66
N ASP A 103 8.13 -4.90 3.84
CA ASP A 103 9.52 -4.99 4.29
C ASP A 103 9.97 -6.46 4.38
N HIS A 104 9.14 -7.32 4.97
CA HIS A 104 9.41 -8.76 5.06
C HIS A 104 9.38 -9.49 3.71
N LEU A 105 8.64 -8.98 2.71
CA LEU A 105 8.70 -9.48 1.34
C LEU A 105 9.97 -9.06 0.59
N GLY A 106 10.78 -8.17 1.16
CA GLY A 106 12.05 -7.74 0.59
C GLY A 106 11.99 -6.41 -0.16
N VAL A 107 10.93 -5.61 0.03
CA VAL A 107 10.91 -4.23 -0.50
C VAL A 107 12.07 -3.45 0.12
N PRO A 108 12.99 -2.89 -0.69
CA PRO A 108 14.18 -2.21 -0.22
C PRO A 108 13.87 -0.78 0.25
N TRP A 109 13.07 -0.65 1.32
CA TRP A 109 12.85 0.63 1.97
C TRP A 109 14.18 1.28 2.36
N SER A 110 14.30 2.59 2.14
CA SER A 110 15.44 3.36 2.62
C SER A 110 15.54 3.26 4.14
N ARG A 111 16.76 3.20 4.68
CA ARG A 111 17.01 2.95 6.10
C ARG A 111 17.65 4.14 6.80
N ASP A 112 17.33 4.32 8.08
CA ASP A 112 18.05 5.23 8.97
C ASP A 112 19.40 4.62 9.42
N GLU A 113 20.21 5.39 10.15
CA GLU A 113 21.50 4.93 10.68
C GLU A 113 21.39 3.73 11.64
N LYS A 114 20.18 3.46 12.17
CA LYS A 114 19.88 2.33 13.05
C LYS A 114 19.33 1.13 12.28
N GLY A 115 19.25 1.20 10.95
CA GLY A 115 18.73 0.12 10.10
C GLY A 115 17.20 0.02 10.06
N ARG A 116 16.47 1.00 10.61
CA ARG A 116 15.00 1.01 10.60
C ARG A 116 14.48 1.67 9.32
N ILE A 117 13.23 1.42 8.94
CA ILE A 117 12.59 2.06 7.78
C ILE A 117 12.61 3.58 7.99
N LEU A 118 13.21 4.31 7.06
CA LEU A 118 13.31 5.76 7.09
C LEU A 118 11.98 6.39 6.67
N GLN A 119 11.57 7.47 7.36
CA GLN A 119 10.38 8.25 7.05
C GLN A 119 10.74 9.70 6.73
N ARG A 120 10.04 10.32 5.79
CA ARG A 120 10.27 11.72 5.37
C ARG A 120 8.99 12.57 5.36
N PRO A 121 9.10 13.91 5.41
CA PRO A 121 7.97 14.80 5.18
C PRO A 121 7.41 14.61 3.77
N PHE A 122 6.09 14.57 3.63
CA PHE A 122 5.42 14.46 2.34
C PHE A 122 3.95 14.91 2.44
N GLY A 123 3.38 15.46 1.36
CA GLY A 123 1.93 15.60 1.20
C GLY A 123 1.18 16.43 2.25
N GLY A 124 1.86 17.38 2.92
CA GLY A 124 1.21 18.25 3.91
C GLY A 124 0.88 17.56 5.24
N MET A 125 1.46 16.39 5.51
CA MET A 125 1.32 15.67 6.78
C MET A 125 1.94 16.43 7.94
N THR A 126 1.28 16.41 9.10
CA THR A 126 1.72 17.12 10.31
C THR A 126 3.02 16.53 10.86
N ILE A 127 3.17 15.20 10.83
CA ILE A 127 4.38 14.49 11.25
C ILE A 127 4.96 13.69 10.08
N PRO A 128 6.29 13.68 9.87
CA PRO A 128 6.94 12.87 8.85
C PRO A 128 6.66 11.37 9.04
N ARG A 129 5.89 10.78 8.13
CA ARG A 129 5.48 9.35 8.21
C ARG A 129 5.49 8.60 6.87
N THR A 130 6.03 9.23 5.82
CA THR A 130 6.07 8.61 4.48
C THR A 130 7.34 7.78 4.33
N THR A 131 7.18 6.46 4.20
CA THR A 131 8.24 5.52 3.85
C THR A 131 8.52 5.57 2.36
N PHE A 132 9.76 5.35 1.96
CA PHE A 132 10.16 5.47 0.56
C PHE A 132 11.33 4.54 0.23
N ALA A 133 11.44 4.15 -1.02
CA ALA A 133 12.59 3.43 -1.54
C ALA A 133 13.31 4.32 -2.57
N GLN A 134 14.23 5.15 -2.06
CA GLN A 134 14.89 6.21 -2.82
C GLN A 134 13.87 7.09 -3.57
N ASP A 135 14.01 7.22 -4.88
CA ASP A 135 13.13 7.95 -5.80
C ASP A 135 12.23 7.03 -6.62
N LYS A 136 12.12 5.75 -6.27
CA LYS A 136 11.46 4.71 -7.09
C LYS A 136 10.53 3.81 -6.28
N SER A 137 9.86 4.36 -5.27
CA SER A 137 9.03 3.60 -4.34
C SER A 137 8.08 2.61 -5.05
N GLY A 138 7.27 3.10 -6.00
CA GLY A 138 6.31 2.30 -6.74
C GLY A 138 6.92 1.26 -7.69
N PHE A 139 8.17 1.40 -8.11
CA PHE A 139 8.87 0.36 -8.89
C PHE A 139 9.22 -0.85 -8.01
N PHE A 140 9.43 -0.63 -6.71
CA PHE A 140 9.82 -1.65 -5.76
C PHE A 140 8.65 -2.30 -5.02
N LEU A 141 7.48 -1.66 -5.02
CA LEU A 141 6.23 -2.19 -4.45
C LEU A 141 5.53 -3.16 -5.41
#